data_AF-A0A821MG63-F1
#
_entry.id   AF-A0A821MG63-F1
#
_cell.length_a   1.000
_cell.length_b   1.000
_cell.length_c   1.000
_cell.angle_alpha   90.00
_cell.angle_beta   90.00
_cell.angle_gamma   90.00
#
_symmetry.space_group_name_H-M   'P 1'
#
loop_
_entity.id
_entity.type
_entity.pdbx_description
1 polymer ?
#
loop_
_entity_poly.entity_id
_entity_poly.type
_entity_poly.pdbx_seq_one_letter_code
_entity_poly.pdbx_strand_id
1 'polypeptide(L)'
;SGTTCNPYTGDTLCSSLRPVLCAKVDNSPRPPYLVLGPGASMPAYFYAGWNLGHISTTLPVQGSQFANRAAVNAFCTMYFGSGWIVATFHDGKHIAGMNGTTYSGSSWTLNAAQMQTGGWHYYSYGDVRNDTRFWIHIQDQPANCWQP
;
A
#
# COMPACT_ATOMS: atom_id res chain seq x y z
N SER A 1 -8.03 -23.51 3.06
CA SER A 1 -6.76 -23.77 2.37
C SER A 1 -6.15 -22.43 2.01
N GLY A 2 -4.94 -22.16 2.50
CA GLY A 2 -4.18 -20.97 2.14
C GLY A 2 -3.49 -21.21 0.80
N THR A 3 -4.09 -20.71 -0.28
CA THR A 3 -3.37 -20.50 -1.53
C THR A 3 -2.77 -19.11 -1.42
N THR A 4 -1.49 -19.07 -1.09
CA THR A 4 -0.67 -17.88 -0.85
C THR A 4 -0.80 -16.87 -1.98
N CYS A 5 -1.18 -15.63 -1.63
CA CYS A 5 -0.87 -14.48 -2.46
C CYS A 5 0.65 -14.48 -2.69
N ASN A 6 1.11 -14.72 -3.91
CA ASN A 6 2.52 -14.69 -4.25
C ASN A 6 2.87 -13.32 -4.84
N PRO A 7 3.34 -12.37 -4.04
CA PRO A 7 3.64 -11.03 -4.53
C PRO A 7 4.94 -10.97 -5.34
N TYR A 8 5.70 -12.07 -5.44
CA TYR A 8 6.91 -12.15 -6.26
C TYR A 8 6.60 -12.41 -7.74
N THR A 9 5.56 -13.18 -8.05
CA THR A 9 5.17 -13.50 -9.43
C THR A 9 3.77 -13.05 -9.80
N GLY A 10 2.96 -12.66 -8.81
CA GLY A 10 1.52 -12.55 -8.96
C GLY A 10 0.85 -13.92 -8.90
N ASP A 11 -0.39 -13.96 -8.40
CA ASP A 11 -1.18 -15.18 -8.24
C ASP A 11 -2.62 -15.04 -8.77
N THR A 12 -2.90 -13.93 -9.45
CA THR A 12 -4.22 -13.60 -10.01
C THR A 12 -4.06 -13.32 -11.49
N LEU A 13 -4.83 -14.01 -12.34
CA LEU A 13 -4.81 -13.81 -13.79
C LEU A 13 -5.13 -12.36 -14.13
N CYS A 14 -4.32 -11.72 -14.97
CA CYS A 14 -4.47 -10.29 -15.31
C CYS A 14 -5.78 -9.93 -16.03
N SER A 15 -6.44 -10.92 -16.62
CA SER A 15 -7.79 -10.80 -17.20
C SER A 15 -8.92 -10.83 -16.16
N SER A 16 -8.62 -11.11 -14.89
CA SER A 16 -9.61 -11.10 -13.80
C SER A 16 -10.09 -9.69 -13.50
N LEU A 17 -11.38 -9.52 -13.20
CA LEU A 17 -11.90 -8.25 -12.70
C LEU A 17 -11.61 -8.11 -11.20
N ARG A 18 -10.78 -7.16 -10.81
CA ARG A 18 -10.49 -6.82 -9.40
C ARG A 18 -10.43 -5.30 -9.22
N PRO A 19 -10.85 -4.76 -8.07
CA PRO A 19 -10.63 -3.35 -7.75
C PRO A 19 -9.15 -2.97 -7.84
N VAL A 20 -8.84 -1.74 -8.23
CA VAL A 20 -7.48 -1.19 -8.04
C VAL A 20 -7.43 -0.55 -6.66
N LEU A 21 -6.41 -0.89 -5.87
CA LEU A 21 -6.09 -0.17 -4.66
C LEU A 21 -5.36 1.13 -5.03
N CYS A 22 -6.00 2.26 -4.74
CA CYS A 22 -5.44 3.58 -4.94
C CYS A 22 -5.07 4.18 -3.59
N ALA A 23 -3.98 4.95 -3.55
CA ALA A 23 -3.52 5.66 -2.38
C ALA A 23 -3.34 7.15 -2.67
N LYS A 24 -3.57 7.97 -1.64
CA LYS A 24 -3.24 9.39 -1.62
C LYS A 24 -2.41 9.68 -0.37
N VAL A 25 -1.17 10.09 -0.59
CA VAL A 25 -0.30 10.62 0.46
C VAL A 25 -0.64 12.08 0.67
N ASP A 26 -1.19 12.42 1.83
CA ASP A 26 -1.62 13.77 2.21
C ASP A 26 -1.03 14.24 3.55
N ASN A 27 0.00 13.53 4.03
CA ASN A 27 0.69 13.80 5.29
C ASN A 27 -0.19 13.63 6.54
N SER A 28 -1.26 12.85 6.44
CA SER A 28 -2.11 12.57 7.59
C SER A 28 -1.34 11.91 8.73
N PRO A 29 -1.59 12.31 9.99
CA PRO A 29 -0.89 11.76 11.14
C PRO A 29 -1.27 10.31 11.36
N ARG A 30 -0.29 9.52 11.77
CA ARG A 30 -0.48 8.11 12.12
C ARG A 30 -1.37 7.98 13.37
N PRO A 31 -2.47 7.21 13.36
CA PRO A 31 -3.22 6.90 14.58
C PRO A 31 -2.41 6.09 15.60
N PRO A 32 -2.73 6.18 16.90
CA PRO A 32 -2.13 5.32 17.93
C PRO A 32 -2.71 3.90 17.84
N TYR A 33 -2.18 3.09 16.91
CA TYR A 33 -2.46 1.66 16.82
C TYR A 33 -1.19 0.85 17.13
N LEU A 34 -1.37 -0.37 17.65
CA LEU A 34 -0.27 -1.29 17.90
C LEU A 34 0.42 -1.65 16.59
N VAL A 35 1.73 -1.45 16.52
CA VAL A 35 2.56 -1.90 15.41
C VAL A 35 2.76 -3.40 15.57
N LEU A 36 1.88 -4.16 14.93
CA LEU A 36 1.92 -5.62 14.91
C LEU A 36 2.62 -6.08 13.64
N GLY A 37 3.48 -7.09 13.77
CA GLY A 37 4.19 -7.67 12.65
C GLY A 37 4.99 -8.87 13.11
N PRO A 38 5.43 -9.73 12.19
CA PRO A 38 6.10 -10.98 12.54
C PRO A 38 7.43 -10.77 13.27
N GLY A 39 7.97 -9.54 13.30
CA GLY A 39 9.27 -9.26 13.91
C GLY A 39 10.36 -10.19 13.40
N ALA A 40 10.35 -10.48 12.10
CA ALA A 40 11.21 -11.46 11.45
C ALA A 40 12.63 -10.89 11.26
N SER A 41 13.20 -10.97 10.05
CA SER A 41 14.53 -10.41 9.75
C SER A 41 14.65 -8.90 9.95
N MET A 42 13.52 -8.19 10.09
CA MET A 42 13.45 -6.77 10.39
C MET A 42 12.46 -6.49 11.55
N PRO A 43 12.62 -5.37 12.28
CA PRO A 43 11.69 -4.98 13.34
C PRO A 43 10.24 -4.85 12.86
N ALA A 44 9.26 -5.05 13.75
CA ALA A 44 7.83 -5.03 13.38
C ALA A 44 7.41 -3.77 12.60
N TYR A 45 7.91 -2.59 12.98
CA TYR A 45 7.62 -1.32 12.30
C TYR A 45 8.06 -1.28 10.83
N PHE A 46 9.04 -2.11 10.43
CA PHE A 46 9.43 -2.23 9.03
C PHE A 46 8.32 -2.84 8.17
N TYR A 47 7.54 -3.78 8.71
CA TYR A 47 6.43 -4.45 8.01
C TYR A 47 5.05 -3.84 8.35
N ALA A 48 5.03 -2.76 9.11
CA ALA A 48 3.82 -2.14 9.65
C ALA A 48 3.90 -0.61 9.56
N GLY A 49 4.53 -0.12 8.47
CA GLY A 49 4.71 1.29 8.21
C GLY A 49 3.38 2.02 8.01
N TRP A 50 3.42 3.34 8.06
CA TRP A 50 2.29 4.24 7.85
C TRP A 50 2.39 4.92 6.49
N ASN A 51 1.35 4.85 5.67
CA ASN A 51 1.33 5.40 4.31
C ASN A 51 1.26 6.93 4.25
N LEU A 52 1.03 7.62 5.38
CA LEU A 52 0.88 9.09 5.41
C LEU A 52 -0.38 9.61 4.70
N GLY A 53 -1.46 8.82 4.70
CA GLY A 53 -2.69 9.28 4.09
C GLY A 53 -3.75 8.21 4.00
N HIS A 54 -4.39 8.15 2.84
CA HIS A 54 -5.62 7.43 2.62
C HIS A 54 -5.51 6.40 1.49
N ILE A 55 -6.25 5.31 1.61
CA ILE A 55 -6.47 4.30 0.57
C ILE A 55 -7.96 4.15 0.25
N SER A 56 -8.25 3.76 -0.97
CA SER A 56 -9.58 3.38 -1.42
C SER A 56 -9.50 2.40 -2.59
N THR A 57 -10.61 1.73 -2.89
CA THR A 57 -10.70 0.76 -3.98
C THR A 57 -11.68 1.22 -5.04
N THR A 58 -11.31 1.09 -6.32
CA THR A 58 -12.19 1.42 -7.45
C THR A 58 -13.25 0.34 -7.67
N LEU A 59 -14.13 0.52 -8.66
CA LEU A 59 -14.85 -0.63 -9.23
C LEU A 59 -13.88 -1.68 -9.81
N PRO A 60 -14.29 -2.96 -9.89
CA PRO A 60 -13.46 -4.01 -10.48
C PRO A 60 -13.12 -3.79 -11.95
N VAL A 61 -11.86 -3.94 -12.29
CA VAL A 61 -11.32 -3.75 -13.64
C VAL A 61 -10.27 -4.83 -13.95
N GLN A 62 -10.01 -5.10 -15.24
CA GLN A 62 -8.95 -6.05 -15.63
C GLN A 62 -7.58 -5.41 -15.43
N GLY A 63 -6.63 -6.13 -14.84
CA GLY A 63 -5.25 -5.65 -14.68
C GLY A 63 -4.56 -5.43 -16.02
N SER A 64 -4.84 -6.28 -17.01
CA SER A 64 -4.26 -6.24 -18.36
C SER A 64 -4.73 -5.06 -19.23
N GLN A 65 -5.69 -4.25 -18.78
CA GLN A 65 -6.10 -3.06 -19.55
C GLN A 65 -5.08 -1.92 -19.44
N PHE A 66 -4.22 -1.96 -18.42
CA PHE A 66 -3.24 -0.91 -18.18
C PHE A 66 -1.94 -1.27 -18.90
N ALA A 67 -1.46 -0.37 -19.76
CA ALA A 67 -0.22 -0.58 -20.49
C ALA A 67 1.03 -0.42 -19.63
N ASN A 68 0.96 0.40 -18.58
CA ASN A 68 2.08 0.72 -17.70
C ASN A 68 1.61 1.35 -16.38
N ARG A 69 2.55 1.61 -15.46
CA ARG A 69 2.27 2.25 -14.16
C ARG A 69 1.61 3.63 -14.30
N ALA A 70 1.98 4.41 -15.32
CA ALA A 70 1.39 5.73 -15.52
C ALA A 70 -0.09 5.64 -15.89
N ALA A 71 -0.49 4.62 -16.65
CA ALA A 71 -1.89 4.38 -17.00
C ALA A 71 -2.75 4.05 -15.77
N VAL A 72 -2.28 3.17 -14.88
CA VAL A 72 -3.02 2.85 -13.65
C VAL A 72 -3.01 4.03 -12.64
N ASN A 73 -1.95 4.84 -12.62
CA ASN A 73 -1.94 6.10 -11.86
C ASN A 73 -3.02 7.07 -12.37
N ALA A 74 -3.09 7.28 -13.69
CA ALA A 74 -4.10 8.14 -14.30
C ALA A 74 -5.52 7.62 -14.03
N PHE A 75 -5.73 6.31 -14.01
CA PHE A 75 -7.00 5.69 -13.61
C PHE A 75 -7.38 6.03 -12.16
N CYS A 76 -6.47 5.89 -11.20
CA CYS A 76 -6.71 6.30 -9.81
C CYS A 76 -7.01 7.81 -9.68
N THR A 77 -6.26 8.65 -10.42
CA THR A 77 -6.49 10.09 -10.44
C THR A 77 -7.85 10.45 -11.04
N MET A 78 -8.27 9.77 -12.10
CA MET A 78 -9.59 9.95 -12.71
C MET A 78 -10.71 9.55 -11.74
N TYR A 79 -10.53 8.47 -10.99
CA TYR A 79 -11.56 7.90 -10.14
C TYR A 79 -11.76 8.69 -8.83
N PHE A 80 -10.66 9.16 -8.22
CA PHE A 80 -10.68 9.79 -6.89
C PHE A 80 -10.17 11.25 -6.85
N GLY A 81 -9.68 11.77 -7.97
CA GLY A 81 -9.17 13.13 -8.11
C GLY A 81 -7.66 13.26 -7.94
N SER A 82 -7.18 14.51 -8.01
CA SER A 82 -5.75 14.83 -7.95
C SER A 82 -5.07 14.29 -6.68
N GLY A 83 -3.87 13.74 -6.87
CA GLY A 83 -3.04 13.15 -5.81
C GLY A 83 -3.28 11.66 -5.54
N TRP A 84 -4.31 11.05 -6.13
CA TRP A 84 -4.54 9.62 -6.05
C TRP A 84 -3.79 8.86 -7.15
N ILE A 85 -2.97 7.90 -6.76
CA ILE A 85 -2.21 7.02 -7.66
C ILE A 85 -2.38 5.56 -7.21
N VAL A 86 -1.89 4.60 -8.01
CA VAL A 86 -1.93 3.19 -7.58
C VAL A 86 -1.10 3.02 -6.32
N ALA A 87 -1.66 2.34 -5.33
CA ALA A 87 -0.95 1.97 -4.11
C ALA A 87 0.18 0.99 -4.42
N THR A 88 1.23 1.00 -3.61
CA THR A 88 2.34 0.04 -3.70
C THR A 88 2.59 -0.68 -2.39
N PHE A 89 3.03 -1.94 -2.46
CA PHE A 89 3.47 -2.71 -1.29
C PHE A 89 4.44 -1.94 -0.38
N HIS A 90 5.28 -1.07 -0.97
CA HIS A 90 6.31 -0.29 -0.28
C HIS A 90 5.86 1.13 0.11
N ASP A 91 4.56 1.38 0.20
CA ASP A 91 4.05 2.70 0.57
C ASP A 91 4.18 3.02 2.06
N GLY A 92 4.41 2.01 2.91
CA GLY A 92 4.58 2.20 4.34
C GLY A 92 5.85 2.98 4.68
N LYS A 93 5.73 4.01 5.51
CA LYS A 93 6.87 4.73 6.11
C LYS A 93 7.01 4.38 7.58
N HIS A 94 8.24 4.21 8.04
CA HIS A 94 8.51 3.93 9.44
C HIS A 94 9.65 4.78 9.98
N ILE A 95 9.65 4.92 11.31
CA ILE A 95 10.73 5.54 12.09
C ILE A 95 11.22 4.47 13.08
N ALA A 96 12.52 4.40 13.34
CA ALA A 96 13.06 3.45 14.30
C ALA A 96 12.41 3.66 15.69
N GLY A 97 11.89 2.58 16.28
CA GLY A 97 11.19 2.63 17.56
C GLY A 97 9.71 3.05 17.50
N MET A 98 9.13 3.19 16.30
CA MET A 98 7.69 3.41 16.08
C MET A 98 6.84 2.28 16.69
N ASN A 99 5.90 2.61 17.58
CA ASN A 99 4.98 1.67 18.21
C ASN A 99 3.63 2.35 18.57
N GLY A 100 2.76 1.71 19.36
CA GLY A 100 1.45 2.27 19.70
C GLY A 100 1.45 3.55 20.57
N THR A 101 2.58 3.88 21.21
CA THR A 101 2.73 5.04 22.11
C THR A 101 3.79 6.04 21.62
N THR A 102 4.69 5.65 20.73
CA THR A 102 5.72 6.51 20.13
C THR A 102 5.47 6.71 18.64
N TYR A 103 5.78 7.92 18.16
CA TYR A 103 5.59 8.31 16.76
C TYR A 103 4.16 8.03 16.29
N SER A 104 3.16 8.50 17.03
CA SER A 104 1.73 8.40 16.72
C SER A 104 0.96 9.60 17.29
N GLY A 105 -0.22 9.89 16.74
CA GLY A 105 -1.09 10.97 17.20
C GLY A 105 -0.35 12.31 17.19
N SER A 106 -0.39 13.03 18.31
CA SER A 106 0.30 14.32 18.47
C SER A 106 1.84 14.22 18.47
N SER A 107 2.39 13.02 18.70
CA SER A 107 3.84 12.78 18.63
C SER A 107 4.29 12.39 17.21
N TRP A 108 3.38 12.34 16.24
CA TRP A 108 3.72 12.07 14.84
C TRP A 108 4.42 13.29 14.24
N THR A 109 5.74 13.19 14.07
CA THR A 109 6.54 14.19 13.39
C THR A 109 6.95 13.68 12.01
N LEU A 110 6.67 14.46 10.97
CA LEU A 110 7.15 14.20 9.62
C LEU A 110 8.62 14.61 9.52
N ASN A 111 9.49 13.87 10.18
CA ASN A 111 10.93 14.07 10.03
C ASN A 111 11.44 13.22 8.86
N ALA A 112 11.49 13.83 7.67
CA ALA A 112 11.94 13.17 6.46
C ALA A 112 13.35 12.54 6.58
N ALA A 113 14.22 13.08 7.45
CA ALA A 113 15.55 12.51 7.68
C ALA A 113 15.51 11.18 8.46
N GLN A 114 14.44 10.91 9.21
CA GLN A 114 14.27 9.69 10.00
C GLN A 114 13.35 8.67 9.32
N MET A 115 12.55 9.11 8.35
CA MET A 115 11.56 8.26 7.69
C MET A 115 12.22 7.34 6.67
N GLN A 116 11.99 6.04 6.86
CA GLN A 116 12.43 4.99 5.95
C GLN A 116 11.23 4.34 5.30
N THR A 117 11.43 3.76 4.13
CA THR A 117 10.42 2.95 3.44
C THR A 117 10.43 1.54 4.03
N GLY A 118 9.25 1.08 4.46
CA GLY A 118 9.05 -0.27 4.97
C GLY A 118 8.97 -1.31 3.86
N GLY A 119 8.79 -2.56 4.28
CA GLY A 119 8.63 -3.69 3.39
C GLY A 119 7.19 -3.91 2.94
N TRP A 120 6.84 -5.18 2.82
CA TRP A 120 5.67 -5.73 2.10
C TRP A 120 4.28 -5.45 2.69
N HIS A 121 4.13 -4.50 3.61
CA HIS A 121 2.84 -4.16 4.22
C HIS A 121 2.85 -2.78 4.87
N TYR A 122 1.68 -2.14 4.89
CA TYR A 122 1.49 -0.83 5.50
C TYR A 122 0.06 -0.64 6.01
N TYR A 123 -0.08 0.32 6.91
CA TYR A 123 -1.36 0.84 7.38
C TYR A 123 -1.64 2.20 6.73
N SER A 124 -2.92 2.49 6.50
CA SER A 124 -3.40 3.75 5.93
C SER A 124 -4.82 4.00 6.44
N TYR A 125 -5.30 5.24 6.34
CA TYR A 125 -6.72 5.51 6.55
C TYR A 125 -7.51 4.96 5.37
N GLY A 126 -8.60 4.27 5.61
CA GLY A 126 -9.47 3.82 4.53
C GLY A 126 -10.37 2.70 4.96
N ASP A 127 -11.43 2.51 4.19
CA ASP A 127 -12.35 1.40 4.35
C ASP A 127 -12.21 0.52 3.10
N VAL A 128 -11.36 -0.49 3.22
CA VAL A 128 -11.14 -1.48 2.16
C VAL A 128 -11.72 -2.80 2.61
N ARG A 129 -12.48 -3.43 1.73
CA ARG A 129 -13.05 -4.75 1.98
C ARG A 129 -11.95 -5.77 2.26
N ASN A 130 -12.08 -6.51 3.37
CA ASN A 130 -11.13 -7.55 3.77
C ASN A 130 -11.46 -8.94 3.17
N ASP A 131 -12.54 -9.03 2.38
CA ASP A 131 -13.04 -10.27 1.77
C ASP A 131 -12.75 -10.37 0.27
N THR A 132 -11.99 -9.44 -0.30
CA THR A 132 -11.65 -9.41 -1.73
C THR A 132 -10.18 -9.11 -1.96
N ARG A 133 -9.69 -9.57 -3.12
CA ARG A 133 -8.39 -9.17 -3.67
C ARG A 133 -8.53 -7.88 -4.47
N PHE A 134 -7.43 -7.16 -4.58
CA PHE A 134 -7.30 -5.93 -5.39
C PHE A 134 -5.98 -5.94 -6.15
N TRP A 135 -5.92 -5.17 -7.23
CA TRP A 135 -4.68 -4.83 -7.90
C TRP A 135 -3.90 -3.82 -7.06
N ILE A 136 -2.64 -4.10 -6.80
CA ILE A 136 -1.69 -3.24 -6.11
C ILE A 136 -0.37 -3.30 -6.88
N HIS A 137 0.37 -2.20 -6.89
CA HIS A 137 1.66 -2.14 -7.54
C HIS A 137 2.79 -2.69 -6.67
N ILE A 138 3.80 -3.27 -7.30
CA ILE A 138 5.07 -3.59 -6.65
C ILE A 138 6.25 -3.16 -7.51
N GLN A 139 7.20 -2.43 -6.94
CA GLN A 139 8.26 -1.80 -7.73
C GLN A 139 9.41 -2.74 -8.08
N ASP A 140 9.66 -3.76 -7.27
CA ASP A 140 10.85 -4.61 -7.28
C ASP A 140 10.56 -6.07 -7.63
N GLN A 141 9.35 -6.38 -8.08
CA GLN A 141 8.93 -7.72 -8.48
C GLN A 141 8.13 -7.71 -9.79
N PRO A 142 8.23 -8.78 -10.61
CA PRO A 142 7.50 -8.92 -11.88
C PRO A 142 6.03 -9.33 -11.70
N ALA A 143 5.36 -8.94 -10.61
CA ALA A 143 3.99 -9.37 -10.30
C ALA A 143 2.89 -8.46 -10.85
N ASN A 144 3.25 -7.36 -11.52
CA ASN A 144 2.28 -6.37 -12.01
C ASN A 144 1.73 -6.76 -13.37
N CYS A 145 0.41 -6.67 -13.55
CA CYS A 145 -0.25 -6.93 -14.83
C CYS A 145 0.05 -5.91 -15.95
N TRP A 146 0.70 -4.80 -15.60
CA TRP A 146 1.01 -3.66 -16.47
C TRP A 146 2.53 -3.46 -16.60
N GLN A 147 3.29 -4.54 -16.48
CA GLN A 147 4.71 -4.60 -16.81
C GLN A 147 4.86 -5.73 -17.86
N PRO A 148 5.12 -5.39 -19.14
CA PRO A 148 5.34 -6.40 -20.17
C PRO A 148 6.62 -7.20 -19.93
#